data_AF-A0A811QBF9-F1
#
_entry.id   AF-A0A811QBF9-F1
#
_cell.length_a   1.000
_cell.length_b   1.000
_cell.length_c   1.000
_cell.angle_alpha   90.00
_cell.angle_beta   90.00
_cell.angle_gamma   90.00
#
_symmetry.space_group_name_H-M   'P 1'
#
loop_
_entity.id
_entity.type
_entity.pdbx_description
1 polymer ?
#
loop_
_entity_poly.entity_id
_entity_poly.type
_entity_poly.pdbx_seq_one_letter_code
_entity_poly.pdbx_strand_id
1 'polypeptide(L)'
;MEETLYMCGLPPKAGEAKFCATSLEALVEGSMAALGPRNIRPMTSDLPRSGAPKQPYTVRAVHPVDGSSFVSCHDHNYPYTVYMCHNTPATRAYMVELEGAGSGLVVTVAAICHTDTSHWDAEHFSFKVLGTKPGTGPICHYLPYGHNVWVKKEANRSSS
;
A
#
# COMPACT_ATOMS: atom_id res chain seq x y z
N MET A 1 19.08 -3.88 -5.88
CA MET A 1 19.28 -2.86 -6.94
C MET A 1 18.74 -3.33 -8.28
N GLU A 2 19.18 -4.47 -8.81
CA GLU A 2 18.64 -5.03 -10.07
C GLU A 2 17.12 -5.24 -10.02
N GLU A 3 16.61 -5.79 -8.92
CA GLU A 3 15.17 -5.92 -8.67
C GLU A 3 14.43 -4.58 -8.73
N THR A 4 14.98 -3.52 -8.12
CA THR A 4 14.39 -2.17 -8.18
C THR A 4 14.28 -1.67 -9.61
N LEU A 5 15.34 -1.81 -10.40
CA LEU A 5 15.36 -1.41 -11.81
C LEU A 5 14.36 -2.23 -12.64
N TYR A 6 14.30 -3.54 -12.39
CA TYR A 6 13.34 -4.43 -13.03
C TYR A 6 11.90 -4.03 -12.72
N MET A 7 11.56 -3.83 -11.43
CA MET A 7 10.23 -3.45 -11.00
C MET A 7 9.80 -2.08 -11.56
N CYS A 8 10.72 -1.11 -11.62
CA CYS A 8 10.48 0.19 -12.23
C CYS A 8 10.39 0.15 -13.77
N GLY A 9 11.11 -0.77 -14.42
CA GLY A 9 11.11 -0.91 -15.88
C GLY A 9 9.93 -1.71 -16.43
N LEU A 10 9.24 -2.47 -15.60
CA LEU A 10 8.05 -3.23 -15.99
C LEU A 10 6.89 -2.29 -16.38
N PRO A 11 6.27 -2.45 -17.56
CA PRO A 11 5.18 -1.60 -18.00
C PRO A 11 3.94 -1.74 -17.09
N PRO A 12 3.08 -0.70 -17.02
CA PRO A 12 1.80 -0.81 -16.32
C PRO A 12 0.90 -1.86 -16.97
N LYS A 13 0.10 -2.55 -16.16
CA LYS A 13 -1.00 -3.39 -16.62
C LYS A 13 -2.15 -2.52 -17.17
N ALA A 14 -3.06 -3.15 -17.93
CA ALA A 14 -4.24 -2.44 -18.43
C ALA A 14 -5.07 -1.87 -17.26
N GLY A 15 -5.27 -0.55 -17.27
CA GLY A 15 -6.00 0.17 -16.21
C GLY A 15 -5.17 0.46 -14.95
N GLU A 16 -3.91 0.04 -14.90
CA GLU A 16 -2.96 0.38 -13.83
C GLU A 16 -2.22 1.68 -14.17
N ALA A 17 -2.19 2.60 -13.22
CA ALA A 17 -1.19 3.64 -13.13
C ALA A 17 0.02 3.05 -12.41
N LYS A 18 1.18 3.09 -13.05
CA LYS A 18 2.45 2.65 -12.46
C LYS A 18 3.56 3.64 -12.84
N PHE A 19 4.37 4.01 -11.86
CA PHE A 19 5.50 4.93 -12.04
C PHE A 19 6.55 4.70 -10.97
N CYS A 20 7.78 5.16 -11.20
CA CYS A 20 8.79 5.24 -10.15
C CYS A 20 9.14 6.69 -9.86
N ALA A 21 9.22 7.02 -8.57
CA ALA A 21 9.58 8.34 -8.09
C ALA A 21 10.92 8.29 -7.37
N THR A 22 11.85 9.15 -7.78
CA THR A 22 13.19 9.26 -7.20
C THR A 22 13.36 10.51 -6.32
N SER A 23 12.28 11.26 -6.12
CA SER A 23 12.21 12.41 -5.22
C SER A 23 10.80 12.51 -4.62
N LEU A 24 10.65 13.35 -3.59
CA LEU A 24 9.35 13.62 -2.99
C LEU A 24 8.42 14.35 -3.98
N GLU A 25 8.95 15.27 -4.77
CA GLU A 25 8.21 16.00 -5.80
C GLU A 25 7.63 15.03 -6.84
N ALA A 26 8.47 14.14 -7.38
CA ALA A 26 8.02 13.11 -8.33
C ALA A 26 6.98 12.17 -7.73
N LEU A 27 7.09 11.86 -6.44
CA LEU A 27 6.12 11.02 -5.72
C LEU A 27 4.75 11.71 -5.65
N VAL A 28 4.72 13.00 -5.29
CA VAL A 28 3.49 13.79 -5.21
C VAL A 28 2.87 13.98 -6.59
N GLU A 29 3.67 14.42 -7.57
CA GLU A 29 3.20 14.68 -8.93
C GLU A 29 2.65 13.42 -9.61
N GLY A 30 3.36 12.30 -9.49
CA GLY A 30 2.89 11.01 -10.04
C GLY A 30 1.60 10.54 -9.37
N SER A 31 1.47 10.72 -8.06
CA SER A 31 0.25 10.38 -7.33
C SER A 31 -0.94 11.27 -7.72
N MET A 32 -0.70 12.57 -7.93
CA MET A 32 -1.68 13.51 -8.48
C MET A 32 -2.06 13.17 -9.92
N ALA A 33 -1.12 12.71 -10.75
CA ALA A 33 -1.42 12.28 -12.11
C ALA A 33 -2.29 11.01 -12.12
N ALA A 34 -2.00 10.06 -11.24
CA ALA A 34 -2.73 8.80 -11.13
C ALA A 34 -4.12 8.93 -10.50
N LEU A 35 -4.27 9.76 -9.46
CA LEU A 35 -5.53 9.93 -8.73
C LEU A 35 -6.31 11.17 -9.17
N GLY A 36 -5.69 12.10 -9.88
CA GLY A 36 -6.21 13.44 -10.13
C GLY A 36 -5.74 14.46 -9.08
N PRO A 37 -5.78 15.76 -9.41
CA PRO A 37 -5.03 16.80 -8.69
C PRO A 37 -5.69 17.32 -7.41
N ARG A 38 -6.87 16.81 -7.02
CA ARG A 38 -7.66 17.34 -5.89
C ARG A 38 -8.13 16.24 -4.97
N ASN A 39 -8.34 16.60 -3.70
CA ASN A 39 -8.86 15.71 -2.65
C ASN A 39 -7.99 14.46 -2.41
N ILE A 40 -6.68 14.59 -2.60
CA ILE A 40 -5.72 13.53 -2.30
C ILE A 40 -5.08 13.78 -0.93
N ARG A 41 -4.76 12.71 -0.21
CA ARG A 41 -3.95 12.76 1.02
C ARG A 41 -3.00 11.57 1.09
N PRO A 42 -1.83 11.72 1.71
CA PRO A 42 -0.99 10.58 2.05
C PRO A 42 -1.56 9.83 3.26
N MET A 43 -1.24 8.54 3.33
CA MET A 43 -1.50 7.62 4.42
C MET A 43 -0.23 6.79 4.61
N THR A 44 0.27 6.75 5.85
CA THR A 44 1.49 6.02 6.22
C THR A 44 1.26 5.30 7.54
N SER A 45 2.01 4.23 7.77
CA SER A 45 2.11 3.61 9.09
C SER A 45 2.69 4.60 10.10
N ASP A 46 2.13 4.63 11.30
CA ASP A 46 2.63 5.42 12.44
C ASP A 46 3.45 4.49 13.34
N LEU A 47 4.78 4.59 13.19
CA LEU A 47 5.76 3.75 13.85
C LEU A 47 6.78 4.63 14.58
N PRO A 48 7.27 4.23 15.77
CA PRO A 48 8.40 4.89 16.40
C PRO A 48 9.61 4.93 15.46
N ARG A 49 10.45 5.96 15.57
CA ARG A 49 11.69 6.07 14.77
C ARG A 49 12.63 4.88 14.94
N SER A 50 12.62 4.23 16.11
CA SER A 50 13.36 3.00 16.38
C SER A 50 12.80 1.77 15.65
N GLY A 51 11.68 1.91 14.94
CA GLY A 51 10.90 0.81 14.41
C GLY A 51 10.12 0.06 15.48
N ALA A 52 9.33 -0.91 15.01
CA ALA A 52 8.64 -1.88 15.86
C ALA A 52 9.49 -3.16 15.97
N PRO A 53 9.70 -3.72 17.18
CA PRO A 53 10.48 -4.95 17.34
C PRO A 53 9.87 -6.13 16.58
N LYS A 54 10.71 -7.07 16.13
CA LYS A 54 10.23 -8.35 15.57
C LYS A 54 9.73 -9.25 16.70
N GLN A 55 8.42 -9.34 16.85
CA GLN A 55 7.73 -10.12 17.87
C GLN A 55 6.32 -10.48 17.37
N PRO A 56 5.59 -11.36 18.05
CA PRO A 56 4.16 -11.54 17.80
C PRO A 56 3.38 -10.26 18.15
N TYR A 57 2.39 -9.93 17.31
CA TYR A 57 1.46 -8.84 17.54
C TYR A 57 0.02 -9.34 17.54
N THR A 58 -0.79 -8.75 18.40
CA THR A 58 -2.24 -8.95 18.41
C THR A 58 -2.91 -7.76 17.71
N VAL A 59 -3.86 -8.04 16.83
CA VAL A 59 -4.70 -7.00 16.22
C VAL A 59 -5.69 -6.49 17.27
N ARG A 60 -5.62 -5.20 17.61
CA ARG A 60 -6.56 -4.56 18.54
C ARG A 60 -7.79 -4.00 17.82
N ALA A 61 -7.54 -3.32 16.70
CA ALA A 61 -8.56 -2.63 15.93
C ALA A 61 -8.16 -2.55 14.46
N VAL A 62 -9.18 -2.49 13.60
CA VAL A 62 -9.04 -2.32 12.15
C VAL A 62 -9.98 -1.20 11.73
N HIS A 63 -9.41 -0.12 11.23
CA HIS A 63 -10.15 1.07 10.82
C HIS A 63 -10.13 1.20 9.30
N PRO A 64 -11.28 1.11 8.60
CA PRO A 64 -11.33 1.33 7.17
C PRO A 64 -10.94 2.78 6.83
N VAL A 65 -10.25 2.95 5.71
CA VAL A 65 -9.84 4.26 5.24
C VAL A 65 -10.80 4.73 4.16
N ASP A 66 -11.49 5.84 4.43
CA ASP A 66 -12.38 6.46 3.45
C ASP A 66 -11.60 6.96 2.23
N GLY A 67 -11.91 6.36 1.07
CA GLY A 67 -11.34 6.70 -0.22
C GLY A 67 -11.88 5.80 -1.34
N SER A 68 -11.99 6.37 -2.54
CA SER A 68 -12.49 5.66 -3.72
C SER A 68 -11.41 5.04 -4.59
N SER A 69 -10.18 5.56 -4.48
CA SER A 69 -9.02 5.10 -5.25
C SER A 69 -7.74 5.32 -4.45
N PHE A 70 -6.79 4.41 -4.65
CA PHE A 70 -5.54 4.34 -3.89
C PHE A 70 -4.36 4.14 -4.83
N VAL A 71 -3.23 4.78 -4.54
CA VAL A 71 -1.92 4.48 -5.16
C VAL A 71 -0.98 4.07 -4.03
N SER A 72 -0.48 2.84 -4.07
CA SER A 72 0.54 2.34 -3.15
C SER A 72 1.92 2.63 -3.70
N CYS A 73 2.78 3.20 -2.88
CA CYS A 73 4.16 3.53 -3.22
C CYS A 73 5.10 2.78 -2.27
N HIS A 74 5.87 1.87 -2.86
CA HIS A 74 6.76 0.97 -2.15
C HIS A 74 8.18 1.51 -2.17
N ASP A 75 8.77 1.67 -0.99
CA ASP A 75 10.19 1.99 -0.88
C ASP A 75 11.01 0.77 -1.34
N HIS A 76 12.01 0.99 -2.18
CA HIS A 76 12.86 -0.06 -2.71
C HIS A 76 14.32 0.17 -2.34
N ASN A 77 15.03 -0.92 -2.06
CA ASN A 77 16.46 -0.89 -1.76
C ASN A 77 17.28 -0.40 -2.96
N TYR A 78 17.74 0.85 -2.89
CA TYR A 78 18.57 1.50 -3.89
C TYR A 78 19.49 2.54 -3.23
N PRO A 79 20.67 2.90 -3.79
CA PRO A 79 21.61 3.84 -3.17
C PRO A 79 21.05 5.25 -2.89
N TYR A 80 19.90 5.57 -3.46
CA TYR A 80 19.10 6.75 -3.20
C TYR A 80 17.62 6.34 -3.14
N THR A 81 16.77 7.21 -2.61
CA THR A 81 15.34 6.95 -2.46
C THR A 81 14.69 6.66 -3.82
N VAL A 82 14.01 5.52 -3.92
CA VAL A 82 13.20 5.15 -5.08
C VAL A 82 11.91 4.51 -4.59
N TYR A 83 10.78 5.12 -4.95
CA TYR A 83 9.46 4.57 -4.74
C TYR A 83 8.94 3.94 -6.02
N MET A 84 8.61 2.65 -5.98
CA MET A 84 7.79 2.02 -7.03
C MET A 84 6.33 2.19 -6.64
N CYS A 85 5.61 2.99 -7.42
CA CYS A 85 4.23 3.34 -7.18
C CYS A 85 3.31 2.66 -8.18
N HIS A 86 2.18 2.16 -7.69
CA HIS A 86 1.15 1.65 -8.55
C HIS A 86 -0.24 1.73 -7.91
N ASN A 87 -1.28 1.74 -8.74
CA ASN A 87 -2.63 1.42 -8.27
C ASN A 87 -2.99 -0.01 -8.69
N THR A 88 -3.83 -0.66 -7.91
CA THR A 88 -4.47 -1.90 -8.34
C THR A 88 -5.97 -1.68 -8.28
N PRO A 89 -6.73 -2.03 -9.33
CA PRO A 89 -8.18 -1.99 -9.29
C PRO A 89 -8.71 -2.79 -8.09
N ALA A 90 -9.88 -2.39 -7.58
CA ALA A 90 -10.54 -3.07 -6.47
C ALA A 90 -9.62 -3.19 -5.23
N THR A 91 -9.08 -2.08 -4.78
CA THR A 91 -8.29 -2.00 -3.54
C THR A 91 -9.07 -1.30 -2.42
N ARG A 92 -8.85 -1.76 -1.18
CA ARG A 92 -9.28 -1.11 0.06
C ARG A 92 -8.07 -0.89 0.96
N ALA A 93 -8.08 0.21 1.70
CA ALA A 93 -7.04 0.54 2.67
C ALA A 93 -7.59 0.54 4.09
N TYR A 94 -6.73 0.19 5.05
CA TYR A 94 -7.06 0.12 6.47
C TYR A 94 -5.90 0.68 7.31
N MET A 95 -6.22 1.25 8.46
CA MET A 95 -5.27 1.49 9.54
C MET A 95 -5.50 0.43 10.61
N VAL A 96 -4.47 -0.35 10.93
CA VAL A 96 -4.55 -1.49 11.84
C VAL A 96 -3.74 -1.20 13.09
N GLU A 97 -4.38 -1.25 14.24
CA GLU A 97 -3.71 -1.15 15.54
C GLU A 97 -3.18 -2.52 15.96
N LEU A 98 -1.88 -2.59 16.22
CA LEU A 98 -1.17 -3.80 16.60
C LEU A 98 -0.52 -3.60 17.97
N GLU A 99 -0.72 -4.54 18.89
CA GLU A 99 -0.08 -4.56 20.21
C GLU A 99 0.97 -5.69 20.28
N GLY A 100 2.22 -5.33 20.56
CA GLY A 100 3.32 -6.30 20.63
C GLY A 100 3.25 -7.12 21.93
N ALA A 101 3.10 -8.44 21.82
CA ALA A 101 2.83 -9.31 22.96
C ALA A 101 3.93 -9.30 24.03
N GLY A 102 5.20 -9.06 23.66
CA GLY A 102 6.32 -8.99 24.60
C GLY A 102 6.59 -7.57 25.12
N SER A 103 6.40 -6.56 24.27
CA SER A 103 6.77 -5.18 24.58
C SER A 103 5.63 -4.31 25.15
N GLY A 104 4.36 -4.69 24.93
CA GLY A 104 3.20 -3.83 25.16
C GLY A 104 3.12 -2.61 24.22
N LEU A 105 4.04 -2.46 23.27
CA LEU A 105 4.03 -1.36 22.31
C LEU A 105 2.82 -1.47 21.40
N VAL A 106 2.03 -0.40 21.32
CA VAL A 106 0.94 -0.26 20.36
C VAL A 106 1.44 0.58 19.18
N VAL A 107 1.26 0.06 17.97
CA VAL A 107 1.59 0.75 16.71
C VAL A 107 0.39 0.74 15.76
N THR A 108 0.31 1.75 14.89
CA THR A 108 -0.72 1.79 13.85
C THR A 108 -0.07 1.56 12.50
N VAL A 109 -0.44 0.48 11.81
CA VAL A 109 0.16 0.07 10.54
C VAL A 109 -0.86 0.22 9.43
N ALA A 110 -0.46 0.85 8.33
CA ALA A 110 -1.28 0.90 7.13
C ALA A 110 -1.32 -0.49 6.48
N ALA A 111 -2.50 -0.90 6.02
CA ALA A 111 -2.71 -2.15 5.30
C ALA A 111 -3.49 -1.91 4.02
N ILE A 112 -3.18 -2.70 3.00
CA ILE A 112 -3.86 -2.71 1.72
C ILE A 112 -4.44 -4.10 1.51
N CYS A 113 -5.70 -4.15 1.06
CA CYS A 113 -6.36 -5.35 0.60
C CYS A 113 -6.74 -5.18 -0.87
N HIS A 114 -6.28 -6.10 -1.71
CA HIS A 114 -6.72 -6.25 -3.09
C HIS A 114 -7.91 -7.19 -3.09
N THR A 115 -9.11 -6.66 -3.34
CA THR A 115 -10.37 -7.39 -3.23
C THR A 115 -10.72 -8.18 -4.48
N ASP A 116 -10.14 -7.82 -5.63
CA ASP A 116 -10.20 -8.63 -6.84
C ASP A 116 -8.79 -9.02 -7.27
N THR A 117 -8.52 -10.32 -7.23
CA THR A 117 -7.23 -10.92 -7.57
C THR A 117 -7.34 -11.88 -8.76
N SER A 118 -8.47 -11.85 -9.49
CA SER A 118 -8.74 -12.74 -10.62
C SER A 118 -7.72 -12.65 -11.74
N HIS A 119 -7.16 -11.46 -11.96
CA HIS A 119 -6.14 -11.17 -12.98
C HIS A 119 -4.70 -11.27 -12.48
N TRP A 120 -4.48 -11.72 -11.25
CA TRP A 120 -3.14 -11.90 -10.72
C TRP A 120 -2.50 -13.16 -11.30
N ASP A 121 -1.17 -13.16 -11.37
CA ASP A 121 -0.41 -14.34 -11.75
C ASP A 121 -0.73 -15.48 -10.77
N ALA A 122 -1.10 -16.65 -11.28
CA ALA A 122 -1.39 -17.83 -10.46
C ALA A 122 -0.19 -18.26 -9.61
N GLU A 123 1.03 -17.96 -10.07
CA GLU A 123 2.27 -18.25 -9.35
C GLU A 123 2.68 -17.16 -8.35
N HIS A 124 1.87 -16.09 -8.22
CA HIS A 124 2.13 -15.01 -7.29
C HIS A 124 2.29 -15.54 -5.86
N PHE A 125 3.36 -15.10 -5.18
CA PHE A 125 3.80 -15.64 -3.90
C PHE A 125 2.71 -15.64 -2.81
N SER A 126 1.80 -14.66 -2.82
CA SER A 126 0.69 -14.58 -1.86
C SER A 126 -0.21 -15.82 -1.89
N PHE A 127 -0.46 -16.40 -3.06
CA PHE A 127 -1.29 -17.59 -3.21
C PHE A 127 -0.64 -18.82 -2.58
N LYS A 128 0.69 -18.91 -2.65
CA LYS A 128 1.49 -19.99 -2.04
C LYS A 128 1.45 -19.90 -0.51
N VAL A 129 1.63 -18.70 0.05
CA VAL A 129 1.61 -18.49 1.51
C VAL A 129 0.23 -18.71 2.10
N LEU A 130 -0.82 -18.26 1.41
CA LEU A 130 -2.18 -18.28 1.94
C LEU A 130 -2.97 -19.53 1.52
N GLY A 131 -2.42 -20.38 0.64
CA GLY A 131 -3.12 -21.57 0.12
C GLY A 131 -4.37 -21.22 -0.69
N THR A 132 -4.34 -20.09 -1.42
CA THR A 132 -5.47 -19.56 -2.20
C THR A 132 -5.15 -19.54 -3.70
N LYS A 133 -6.10 -19.10 -4.54
CA LYS A 133 -5.92 -18.96 -6.00
C LYS A 133 -6.41 -17.59 -6.47
N PRO A 134 -6.03 -17.14 -7.67
CA PRO A 134 -6.60 -15.94 -8.27
C PRO A 134 -8.14 -15.93 -8.20
N GLY A 135 -8.71 -14.83 -7.70
CA GLY A 135 -10.15 -14.60 -7.68
C GLY A 135 -10.92 -15.35 -6.57
N THR A 136 -10.28 -16.18 -5.74
CA THR A 136 -10.99 -16.89 -4.65
C THR A 136 -11.24 -16.04 -3.42
N GLY A 137 -10.54 -14.91 -3.28
CA GLY A 137 -10.69 -14.01 -2.15
C GLY A 137 -9.70 -12.84 -2.17
N PRO A 138 -9.83 -11.92 -1.20
CA PRO A 138 -8.94 -10.78 -1.09
C PRO A 138 -7.54 -11.20 -0.63
N ILE A 139 -6.52 -10.52 -1.13
CA ILE A 139 -5.16 -10.60 -0.60
C ILE A 139 -4.85 -9.29 0.12
N CYS A 140 -4.58 -9.39 1.43
CA CYS A 140 -4.22 -8.24 2.26
C CYS A 140 -2.77 -8.32 2.72
N HIS A 141 -2.12 -7.17 2.82
CA HIS A 141 -0.78 -7.07 3.40
C HIS A 141 -0.59 -5.74 4.14
N TYR A 142 0.26 -5.77 5.17
CA TYR A 142 0.73 -4.57 5.84
C TYR A 142 1.75 -3.83 4.97
N LEU A 143 1.86 -2.53 5.17
CA LEU A 143 2.85 -1.68 4.53
C LEU A 143 4.02 -1.45 5.50
N PRO A 144 5.25 -1.84 5.12
CA PRO A 144 6.44 -1.58 5.92
C PRO A 144 6.69 -0.09 6.12
N TYR A 145 7.58 0.23 7.07
CA TYR A 145 8.06 1.60 7.24
C TYR A 145 8.65 2.16 5.93
N GLY A 146 8.40 3.44 5.64
CA GLY A 146 8.81 4.10 4.40
C GLY A 146 7.81 3.93 3.24
N HIS A 147 7.00 2.87 3.23
CA HIS A 147 5.94 2.72 2.24
C HIS A 147 4.79 3.67 2.55
N ASN A 148 4.17 4.21 1.50
CA ASN A 148 3.10 5.19 1.62
C ASN A 148 1.97 4.88 0.65
N VAL A 149 0.76 5.31 0.99
CA VAL A 149 -0.42 5.22 0.13
C VAL A 149 -0.99 6.59 -0.07
N TRP A 150 -1.30 6.93 -1.31
CA TRP A 150 -2.06 8.12 -1.65
C TRP A 150 -3.53 7.75 -1.81
N VAL A 151 -4.37 8.46 -1.06
CA VAL A 151 -5.82 8.20 -1.00
C VAL A 151 -6.54 9.33 -1.70
N LYS A 152 -7.36 8.99 -2.69
CA LYS A 152 -8.37 9.92 -3.22
C LYS A 152 -9.61 9.87 -2.35
N LYS A 153 -9.89 10.95 -1.62
CA LYS A 153 -11.14 11.10 -0.90
C LYS A 153 -12.28 11.25 -1.90
N GLU A 154 -13.42 10.64 -1.59
CA GLU A 154 -14.65 10.97 -2.28
C GLU A 154 -14.98 12.45 -2.03
N ALA A 155 -15.25 13.20 -3.10
CA ALA A 155 -15.80 14.54 -2.94
C ALA A 155 -17.18 14.36 -2.31
N ASN A 156 -17.39 14.96 -1.12
CA ASN A 156 -18.65 14.96 -0.37
C ASN A 156 -19.84 14.44 -1.19
N ARG A 157 -20.24 13.19 -0.96
CA ARG A 157 -21.69 12.97 -0.88
C ARG A 157 -22.08 13.80 0.32
N SER A 158 -22.66 14.96 0.06
CA SER A 158 -23.39 15.73 1.06
C SER A 158 -24.20 14.72 1.87
N SER A 159 -23.81 14.53 3.13
CA SER A 159 -24.64 13.88 4.13
C SER A 159 -25.99 14.57 4.06
N SER A 160 -26.93 13.89 3.42
CA SER A 160 -28.34 14.30 3.34
C SER A 160 -29.02 13.80 4.60
#